data_AF-A0A380FJV1-F1
#
_entry.id   AF-A0A380FJV1-F1
#
_cell.length_a   1.000
_cell.length_b   1.000
_cell.length_c   1.000
_cell.angle_alpha   90.00
_cell.angle_beta   90.00
_cell.angle_gamma   90.00
#
_symmetry.space_group_name_H-M   'P 1'
#
loop_
_entity.id
_entity.type
_entity.pdbx_description
1 polymer ?
#
loop_
_entity_poly.entity_id
_entity_poly.type
_entity_poly.pdbx_seq_one_letter_code
_entity_poly.pdbx_strand_id
1 'polypeptide(L)'
;MINIKNLYKSFGKNEVLKGIDLTIDKGEVVAIIGPSGSGKSTLLRCMNLLETPTSGDVLFKENKLNSKHTELEKLRQQMGMVFQNFNLFPHKKVIDNIILAPSLLKKRFTGQFETGGTSIIEKKLD
;
A
#
# COMPACT_ATOMS: atom_id res chain seq x y z
N MET A 1 8.97 -8.02 4.89
CA MET A 1 9.53 -8.75 3.75
C MET A 1 8.48 -8.83 2.67
N ILE A 2 8.82 -8.34 1.48
CA ILE A 2 8.05 -8.47 0.24
C ILE A 2 8.90 -9.31 -0.71
N ASN A 3 8.30 -10.28 -1.38
CA ASN A 3 8.96 -11.10 -2.38
C ASN A 3 8.08 -11.17 -3.64
N ILE A 4 8.64 -10.74 -4.76
CA ILE A 4 8.01 -10.72 -6.06
C ILE A 4 8.71 -11.75 -6.93
N LYS A 5 7.95 -12.66 -7.53
CA LYS A 5 8.46 -13.74 -8.38
C LYS A 5 7.87 -13.66 -9.77
N ASN A 6 8.74 -13.45 -10.75
CA ASN A 6 8.45 -13.47 -12.19
C ASN A 6 7.15 -12.72 -12.54
N LEU A 7 7.03 -11.48 -12.07
CA LEU A 7 5.79 -10.70 -12.14
C LEU A 7 5.57 -10.08 -13.53
N TYR A 8 4.38 -10.31 -14.09
CA TYR A 8 3.94 -9.68 -15.33
C TYR A 8 2.66 -8.88 -15.12
N LYS A 9 2.52 -7.82 -15.90
CA LYS A 9 1.30 -7.03 -15.96
C LYS A 9 1.13 -6.45 -17.35
N SER A 10 0.00 -6.76 -17.95
CA SER A 10 -0.44 -6.21 -19.23
C SER A 10 -1.80 -5.52 -19.08
N PHE A 11 -2.00 -4.45 -19.84
CA PHE A 11 -3.28 -3.78 -20.01
C PHE A 11 -3.70 -3.95 -21.47
N GLY A 12 -4.60 -4.90 -21.73
CA GLY A 12 -4.88 -5.34 -23.10
C GLY A 12 -3.62 -5.87 -23.78
N LYS A 13 -3.25 -5.27 -24.92
CA LYS A 13 -2.05 -5.65 -25.70
C LYS A 13 -0.75 -4.99 -25.19
N ASN A 14 -0.84 -4.06 -24.23
CA ASN A 14 0.32 -3.33 -23.75
C ASN A 14 0.96 -4.04 -22.54
N GLU A 15 2.16 -4.59 -22.72
CA GLU A 15 2.94 -5.24 -21.67
C GLU A 15 3.76 -4.21 -20.88
N VAL A 16 3.38 -3.98 -19.62
CA VAL A 16 3.99 -2.97 -18.76
C VAL A 16 5.06 -3.55 -17.84
N LEU A 17 4.79 -4.69 -17.22
CA LEU A 17 5.77 -5.45 -16.44
C LEU A 17 6.05 -6.77 -17.15
N LYS A 18 7.34 -7.09 -17.36
CA LYS A 18 7.81 -8.15 -18.25
C LYS A 18 8.72 -9.15 -17.52
N GLY A 19 8.25 -9.70 -16.40
CA GLY A 19 9.02 -10.64 -15.59
C GLY A 19 9.95 -9.91 -14.63
N ILE A 20 9.38 -9.44 -13.52
CA ILE A 20 10.15 -8.80 -12.45
C ILE A 20 10.32 -9.77 -11.28
N ASP A 21 11.56 -9.92 -10.83
CA ASP A 21 11.93 -10.57 -9.57
C ASP A 21 12.51 -9.51 -8.62
N LEU A 22 11.99 -9.46 -7.39
CA LEU A 22 12.42 -8.47 -6.40
C LEU A 22 12.14 -8.97 -4.99
N THR A 23 13.16 -8.93 -4.13
CA THR A 23 13.03 -9.17 -2.70
C THR A 23 13.35 -7.88 -1.96
N ILE A 24 12.49 -7.52 -1.00
CA ILE A 24 12.69 -6.40 -0.10
C ILE A 24 12.56 -6.90 1.33
N ASP A 25 13.65 -6.79 2.08
CA ASP A 25 13.72 -7.26 3.45
C ASP A 25 13.18 -6.25 4.45
N LYS A 26 12.93 -6.74 5.68
CA LYS A 26 12.42 -5.87 6.74
C LYS A 26 13.49 -4.84 7.11
N GLY A 27 13.14 -3.56 7.01
CA GLY A 27 14.03 -2.45 7.38
C GLY A 27 14.76 -1.82 6.20
N GLU A 28 14.63 -2.39 5.00
CA GLU A 28 15.22 -1.79 3.81
C GLU A 28 14.45 -0.55 3.35
N VAL A 29 15.21 0.40 2.82
CA VAL A 29 14.69 1.58 2.13
C VAL A 29 15.11 1.47 0.67
N VAL A 30 14.14 1.22 -0.20
CA VAL A 30 14.39 0.95 -1.63
C VAL A 30 13.76 2.08 -2.46
N ALA A 31 14.53 2.61 -3.41
CA ALA A 31 14.05 3.56 -4.40
C ALA A 31 13.97 2.91 -5.78
N ILE A 32 12.85 3.12 -6.49
CA ILE A 32 12.65 2.64 -7.87
C ILE A 32 12.67 3.85 -8.80
N ILE A 33 13.66 3.89 -9.69
CA ILE A 33 13.86 4.98 -10.65
C ILE A 33 13.72 4.49 -12.10
N GLY A 34 13.49 5.40 -13.04
CA GLY A 34 13.36 5.09 -14.46
C GLY A 34 12.47 6.07 -15.22
N PRO A 35 12.49 6.04 -16.57
CA PRO A 35 11.74 6.98 -17.40
C PRO A 35 10.22 6.84 -17.25
N SER A 36 9.46 7.85 -17.68
CA SER A 36 7.99 7.74 -17.71
C SER A 36 7.55 6.51 -18.51
N GLY A 37 6.49 5.84 -18.07
CA GLY A 37 6.00 4.62 -18.72
C GLY A 37 6.76 3.33 -18.40
N SER A 38 7.88 3.38 -17.67
CA SER A 38 8.68 2.19 -17.34
C SER A 38 8.03 1.20 -16.35
N GLY A 39 6.77 1.40 -15.96
CA GLY A 39 6.03 0.48 -15.09
C GLY A 39 6.21 0.65 -13.58
N LYS A 40 6.96 1.66 -13.10
CA LYS A 40 7.24 1.87 -11.66
C LYS A 40 5.99 1.91 -10.78
N SER A 41 5.02 2.76 -11.14
CA SER A 41 3.78 2.89 -10.39
C SER A 41 2.93 1.62 -10.47
N THR A 42 2.98 0.90 -11.60
CA THR A 42 2.32 -0.40 -11.77
C THR A 42 2.92 -1.44 -10.85
N LEU A 43 4.26 -1.52 -10.76
CA LEU A 43 4.98 -2.41 -9.85
C LEU A 43 4.60 -2.13 -8.38
N LEU A 44 4.65 -0.85 -7.96
CA LEU A 44 4.25 -0.45 -6.60
C LEU A 44 2.79 -0.81 -6.28
N ARG A 45 1.86 -0.64 -7.23
CA ARG A 45 0.45 -1.03 -7.05
C ARG A 45 0.24 -2.54 -7.07
N CYS A 46 1.07 -3.31 -7.77
CA CYS A 46 1.03 -4.76 -7.70
C CYS A 46 1.51 -5.29 -6.35
N MET A 47 2.46 -4.61 -5.69
CA MET A 47 2.97 -5.02 -4.37
C MET A 47 1.89 -5.11 -3.30
N ASN A 48 0.86 -4.25 -3.33
CA ASN A 48 -0.27 -4.29 -2.40
C ASN A 48 -1.60 -4.69 -3.07
N LEU A 49 -1.52 -5.21 -4.29
CA LEU A 49 -2.65 -5.61 -5.15
C LEU A 49 -3.71 -4.53 -5.38
N LEU A 50 -3.35 -3.25 -5.41
CA LEU A 50 -4.20 -2.25 -6.06
C LEU A 50 -4.27 -2.46 -7.58
N GLU A 51 -3.25 -3.10 -8.14
CA GLU A 51 -3.26 -3.66 -9.48
C GLU A 51 -3.06 -5.18 -9.42
N THR A 52 -3.95 -5.95 -10.02
CA THR A 52 -3.79 -7.41 -10.10
C THR A 52 -2.75 -7.76 -11.17
N PRO A 53 -1.70 -8.52 -10.83
CA PRO A 53 -0.75 -9.03 -11.82
C PRO A 53 -1.45 -9.88 -12.88
N THR A 54 -0.95 -9.87 -14.10
CA THR A 54 -1.41 -10.78 -15.16
C THR A 54 -0.89 -12.20 -14.90
N SER A 55 0.37 -12.30 -14.43
CA SER A 55 0.96 -13.55 -13.96
C SER A 55 2.10 -13.26 -12.97
N GLY A 56 2.65 -14.32 -12.38
CA GLY A 56 3.65 -14.22 -11.31
C GLY A 56 3.03 -13.99 -9.94
N ASP A 57 3.88 -13.91 -8.93
CA ASP A 57 3.46 -13.94 -7.53
C ASP A 57 3.98 -12.75 -6.74
N VAL A 58 3.15 -12.26 -5.82
CA VAL A 58 3.53 -11.26 -4.83
C VAL A 58 3.28 -11.85 -3.45
N LEU A 59 4.33 -11.93 -2.64
CA LEU A 59 4.28 -12.46 -1.29
C LEU A 59 4.61 -11.35 -0.29
N PHE A 60 3.86 -11.32 0.81
CA PHE A 60 4.14 -10.47 1.96
C PHE A 60 4.17 -11.32 3.22
N LYS A 61 5.32 -11.36 3.91
CA LYS A 61 5.53 -12.24 5.08
C LYS A 61 5.08 -13.68 4.82
N GLU A 62 5.59 -14.32 3.78
CA GLU A 62 5.20 -15.66 3.29
C GLU A 62 3.76 -15.82 2.77
N ASN A 63 2.90 -14.81 2.89
CA ASN A 63 1.54 -14.88 2.40
C ASN A 63 1.48 -14.45 0.94
N LYS A 64 1.11 -15.37 0.05
CA LYS A 64 0.84 -15.07 -1.36
C LYS A 64 -0.41 -14.21 -1.49
N LEU A 65 -0.22 -12.94 -1.84
CA LEU A 65 -1.29 -11.93 -1.87
C LEU A 65 -2.33 -12.23 -2.94
N ASN A 66 -1.89 -12.69 -4.12
CA ASN A 66 -2.73 -12.90 -5.30
C ASN A 66 -3.35 -14.31 -5.35
N SER A 67 -3.52 -14.96 -4.20
CA SER A 67 -4.23 -16.23 -4.06
C SER A 67 -5.71 -16.01 -3.72
N LYS A 68 -6.59 -16.89 -4.18
CA LYS A 68 -8.05 -16.82 -3.92
C LYS A 68 -8.42 -16.94 -2.44
N HIS A 69 -7.57 -17.56 -1.63
CA HIS A 69 -7.86 -17.86 -0.22
C HIS A 69 -7.22 -16.87 0.76
N THR A 70 -6.59 -15.81 0.26
CA THR A 70 -5.88 -14.86 1.10
C THR A 70 -6.82 -13.77 1.60
N GLU A 71 -6.79 -13.52 2.91
CA GLU A 71 -7.50 -12.40 3.54
C GLU A 71 -6.79 -11.07 3.24
N LEU A 72 -6.87 -10.63 1.98
CA LEU A 72 -6.12 -9.49 1.46
C LEU A 72 -6.34 -8.20 2.27
N GLU A 73 -7.57 -7.96 2.73
CA GLU A 73 -7.90 -6.77 3.53
C GLU A 73 -7.15 -6.75 4.88
N LYS A 74 -6.91 -7.90 5.51
CA LYS A 74 -6.13 -7.96 6.76
C LYS A 74 -4.64 -7.72 6.51
N LEU A 75 -4.11 -8.20 5.39
CA LEU A 75 -2.72 -7.99 5.01
C LEU A 75 -2.47 -6.54 4.60
N ARG A 76 -3.40 -5.91 3.85
CA ARG A 76 -3.32 -4.50 3.45
C ARG A 76 -3.27 -3.54 4.64
N GLN A 77 -3.90 -3.88 5.76
CA GLN A 77 -3.78 -3.08 7.00
C GLN A 77 -2.35 -2.99 7.54
N GLN A 78 -1.44 -3.84 7.07
CA GLN A 78 -0.01 -3.83 7.42
C GLN A 78 0.85 -3.18 6.32
N MET A 79 0.24 -2.66 5.25
CA MET A 79 0.91 -2.09 4.09
C MET A 79 0.40 -0.67 3.86
N GLY A 80 1.19 0.34 4.26
CA GLY A 80 0.88 1.73 3.97
C GLY A 80 1.14 2.06 2.50
N MET A 81 0.26 2.86 1.89
CA MET A 81 0.49 3.43 0.56
C MET A 81 0.16 4.91 0.53
N VAL A 82 1.09 5.69 -0.01
CA VAL A 82 0.92 7.12 -0.29
C VAL A 82 0.88 7.29 -1.81
N PHE A 83 -0.12 8.02 -2.29
CA PHE A 83 -0.34 8.25 -3.73
C PHE A 83 0.28 9.59 -4.16
N GLN A 84 0.68 9.67 -5.42
CA GLN A 84 1.22 10.90 -6.01
C GLN A 84 0.20 12.04 -5.99
N ASN A 85 -1.05 11.75 -6.38
CA ASN A 85 -2.16 12.67 -6.19
C ASN A 85 -2.79 12.39 -4.82
N PHE A 86 -3.08 13.44 -4.07
CA PHE A 86 -3.63 13.31 -2.73
C PHE A 86 -5.04 12.69 -2.79
N ASN A 87 -5.15 11.42 -2.40
CA ASN A 87 -6.41 10.69 -2.26
C ASN A 87 -7.08 10.97 -0.90
N LEU A 88 -7.21 12.25 -0.54
CA LEU A 88 -7.91 12.67 0.67
C LEU A 88 -9.42 12.72 0.43
N PHE A 89 -10.21 12.56 1.49
CA PHE A 89 -11.63 12.85 1.49
C PHE A 89 -11.82 14.37 1.66
N PRO A 90 -12.14 15.13 0.60
CA PRO A 90 -12.10 16.59 0.62
C PRO A 90 -13.17 17.22 1.51
N HIS A 91 -14.25 16.47 1.77
CA HIS A 91 -15.36 16.88 2.62
C HIS A 91 -15.13 16.57 4.11
N LYS A 92 -13.91 16.18 4.51
CA LYS A 92 -13.56 15.80 5.88
C LYS A 92 -12.41 16.67 6.38
N LYS A 93 -12.37 16.91 7.70
CA LYS A 93 -11.21 17.57 8.33
C LYS A 93 -9.99 16.64 8.25
N VAL A 94 -8.80 17.21 8.49
CA VAL A 94 -7.54 16.45 8.52
C VAL A 94 -7.64 15.30 9.53
N ILE A 95 -8.07 15.58 10.76
CA ILE A 95 -8.22 14.54 11.80
C ILE A 95 -9.17 13.43 11.37
N ASP A 96 -10.28 13.78 10.73
CA ASP A 96 -11.30 12.82 10.28
C ASP A 96 -10.76 11.92 9.16
N ASN A 97 -9.92 12.44 8.26
CA ASN A 97 -9.22 11.63 7.26
C ASN A 97 -8.31 10.58 7.91
N ILE A 98 -7.61 10.96 8.98
CA ILE A 98 -6.61 10.11 9.64
C ILE A 98 -7.28 9.02 10.49
N ILE A 99 -8.32 9.35 11.25
CA ILE A 99 -8.98 8.39 12.14
C ILE A 99 -10.03 7.51 11.44
N LEU A 100 -10.40 7.81 10.18
CA LEU A 100 -11.47 7.10 9.47
C LEU A 100 -11.23 5.58 9.41
N ALA A 101 -10.07 5.16 8.89
CA ALA A 101 -9.76 3.74 8.74
C ALA A 101 -9.67 3.01 10.10
N PRO A 102 -8.95 3.53 11.12
CA PRO A 102 -8.99 2.97 12.48
C PRO A 102 -10.41 2.83 13.04
N SER A 103 -11.25 3.87 12.90
CA SER A 103 -12.62 3.88 13.41
C SER A 103 -13.49 2.79 12.75
N LEU A 104 -13.44 2.68 11.42
CA LEU A 104 -14.20 1.66 10.67
C LEU A 104 -13.76 0.24 11.00
N LEU A 105 -12.48 0.05 11.27
CA LEU A 105 -11.90 -1.24 11.67
C LEU A 105 -12.06 -1.53 13.17
N LYS A 106 -12.72 -0.65 13.94
CA LYS A 106 -12.83 -0.72 15.40
C LYS A 106 -11.46 -0.93 16.07
N LYS A 107 -10.45 -0.25 15.53
CA LYS A 107 -9.09 -0.26 16.06
C LYS A 107 -8.85 1.00 16.86
N ARG A 108 -8.12 0.84 17.95
CA ARG A 108 -7.66 1.97 18.75
C ARG A 108 -6.71 2.82 17.91
N PHE A 109 -7.02 4.10 17.81
CA PHE A 109 -6.13 5.09 17.24
C PHE A 109 -5.24 5.63 18.35
N THR A 110 -3.92 5.51 18.18
CA THR A 110 -2.91 6.10 19.07
C THR A 110 -2.05 7.02 18.22
N GLY A 111 -2.54 8.22 17.95
CA GLY A 111 -1.78 9.24 17.24
C GLY A 111 -1.67 10.49 18.10
N GLN A 112 -0.47 11.06 18.15
CA GLN A 112 -0.24 12.40 18.67
C GLN A 112 -0.16 13.35 17.47
N PHE A 113 -0.88 14.46 17.55
CA PHE A 113 -0.80 15.52 16.56
C PHE A 113 -0.25 16.77 17.22
N GLU A 114 0.81 17.32 16.65
CA GLU A 114 1.31 18.63 17.04
C GLU A 114 0.72 19.67 16.10
N THR A 115 -0.11 20.55 16.64
CA THR A 115 -0.50 21.80 15.96
C THR A 115 0.31 22.93 16.57
N GLY A 116 1.13 23.60 15.74
CA GLY A 116 2.09 24.68 16.05
C GLY A 116 1.78 25.55 17.26
N GLY A 117 2.02 25.03 18.48
CA GLY A 117 1.90 25.77 19.73
C GLY A 117 1.42 24.97 20.93
N THR A 118 0.34 24.19 20.86
CA THR A 118 -0.11 23.31 21.97
C THR A 118 -1.36 22.52 21.61
N SER A 119 -1.32 21.22 21.89
CA SER A 119 -2.37 20.31 22.40
C SER A 119 -2.41 18.96 21.66
N ILE A 120 -2.05 17.92 22.43
CA ILE A 120 -2.07 16.51 22.04
C ILE A 120 -3.53 16.04 22.10
N ILE A 121 -4.12 15.73 20.95
CA ILE A 121 -5.45 15.11 20.91
C ILE A 121 -5.27 13.59 20.95
N GLU A 122 -5.31 13.01 22.16
CA GLU A 122 -5.55 11.57 22.32
C GLU A 122 -7.05 11.29 22.18
N LYS A 123 -7.51 10.95 20.97
CA LYS A 123 -8.87 10.43 20.81
C LYS A 123 -8.84 8.91 21.01
N LYS A 124 -9.08 8.48 22.24
CA LYS A 124 -9.41 7.09 22.57
C LYS A 124 -10.76 6.78 21.92
N LEU A 125 -10.77 5.86 20.96
CA LEU A 125 -12.01 5.30 20.43
C LEU A 125 -12.25 4.01 21.23
N ASP A 126 -13.35 3.99 21.99
CA ASP A 126 -13.81 2.86 22.80
C ASP A 126 -14.35 1.71 21.92
#